data_AF-A0A1F8ST91-F1
#
_entry.id   AF-A0A1F8ST91-F1
#
_cell.length_a   1.000
_cell.length_b   1.000
_cell.length_c   1.000
_cell.angle_alpha   90.00
_cell.angle_beta   90.00
_cell.angle_gamma   90.00
#
_symmetry.space_group_name_H-M   'P 1'
#
loop_
_entity.id
_entity.type
_entity.pdbx_description
1 polymer ?
#
loop_
_entity_poly.entity_id
_entity_poly.type
_entity_poly.pdbx_seq_one_letter_code
_entity_poly.pdbx_strand_id
1 'polypeptide(L)'
;MKANQMKFGTLQIGIFLLTLVTAAVHLIILNIQMVNLKGSIDPLFTLNGLGYLVLLAAYFLPIPLAKNNRSLVRWVYIGFTILTILAWVVMGVKSGPGALFGYITKIVEVALVVLLWLDRR
;
A
#
# COMPACT_ATOMS: atom_id res chain seq x y z
N MET A 1 -10.82 -12.68 32.68
CA MET A 1 -10.36 -12.73 31.27
C MET A 1 -9.26 -11.70 31.09
N LYS A 2 -8.00 -12.09 30.88
CA LYS A 2 -6.92 -11.12 30.60
C LYS A 2 -7.11 -10.62 29.17
N ALA A 3 -7.35 -9.32 29.00
CA ALA A 3 -7.28 -8.68 27.69
C ALA A 3 -5.89 -8.94 27.12
N ASN A 4 -5.83 -9.68 26.01
CA ASN A 4 -4.58 -9.93 25.31
C ASN A 4 -4.17 -8.61 24.66
N GLN A 5 -3.31 -7.85 25.34
CA GLN A 5 -2.80 -6.58 24.85
C GLN A 5 -2.08 -6.86 23.52
N MET A 6 -2.65 -6.41 22.41
CA MET A 6 -1.95 -6.44 21.12
C MET A 6 -0.74 -5.53 21.23
N LYS A 7 0.45 -6.11 21.51
CA LYS A 7 1.71 -5.38 21.45
C LYS A 7 1.99 -5.06 19.99
N PHE A 8 1.54 -3.89 19.53
CA PHE A 8 1.94 -3.36 18.23
C PHE A 8 3.43 -3.05 18.26
N GLY A 9 4.21 -3.84 17.53
CA GLY A 9 5.63 -3.57 17.33
C GLY A 9 5.81 -2.32 16.47
N THR A 10 6.94 -1.63 16.62
CA THR A 10 7.28 -0.44 15.80
C THR A 10 7.16 -0.70 14.30
N LEU A 11 7.51 -1.91 13.84
CA LEU A 11 7.35 -2.33 12.43
C LEU A 11 5.88 -2.33 11.98
N GLN A 12 4.96 -2.77 12.83
CA GLN A 12 3.53 -2.81 12.52
C GLN A 12 2.92 -1.42 12.42
N ILE A 13 3.34 -0.50 13.30
CA ILE A 13 2.95 0.91 13.20
C ILE A 13 3.45 1.49 11.87
N GLY A 14 4.71 1.21 11.52
CA GLY A 14 5.28 1.63 10.23
C GLY A 14 4.51 1.07 9.03
N ILE A 15 4.24 -0.23 9.00
CA ILE A 15 3.45 -0.88 7.95
C ILE A 15 2.08 -0.20 7.84
N PHE A 16 1.40 0.00 8.96
CA PHE A 16 0.07 0.60 8.98
C PHE A 16 0.09 2.03 8.41
N LEU A 17 1.00 2.88 8.90
CA LEU A 17 1.09 4.27 8.47
C LEU A 17 1.51 4.40 7.01
N LEU A 18 2.56 3.68 6.58
CA LEU A 18 3.01 3.71 5.18
C LEU A 18 1.91 3.23 4.24
N THR A 19 1.18 2.18 4.64
CA THR A 19 0.04 1.70 3.85
C THR A 19 -1.02 2.78 3.68
N LEU A 20 -1.44 3.44 4.78
CA LEU A 20 -2.49 4.45 4.72
C LEU A 20 -2.06 5.62 3.84
N VAL A 21 -0.80 6.05 3.94
CA VAL A 21 -0.23 7.07 3.05
C VAL A 21 -0.30 6.61 1.60
N THR A 22 0.17 5.40 1.29
CA THR A 22 0.13 4.87 -0.09
C THR A 22 -1.30 4.76 -0.61
N ALA A 23 -2.25 4.29 0.20
CA ALA A 23 -3.65 4.19 -0.18
C ALA A 23 -4.26 5.58 -0.44
N ALA A 24 -4.00 6.56 0.42
CA ALA A 24 -4.48 7.92 0.26
C ALA A 24 -3.91 8.59 -1.01
N VAL A 25 -2.62 8.38 -1.32
CA VAL A 25 -2.01 8.87 -2.56
C VAL A 25 -2.77 8.33 -3.77
N HIS A 26 -3.04 7.03 -3.81
CA HIS A 26 -3.72 6.40 -4.95
C HIS A 26 -5.19 6.80 -5.07
N LEU A 27 -5.94 6.75 -3.97
CA LEU A 27 -7.37 7.04 -3.97
C LEU A 27 -7.68 8.52 -4.17
N ILE A 28 -6.85 9.41 -3.62
CA ILE A 28 -7.15 10.84 -3.52
C ILE A 28 -6.24 11.62 -4.46
N ILE A 29 -4.93 11.64 -4.20
CA ILE A 29 -4.01 12.55 -4.89
C ILE A 29 -3.94 12.24 -6.39
N LEU A 30 -3.68 10.97 -6.75
CA LEU A 30 -3.56 10.57 -8.14
C LEU A 30 -4.90 10.65 -8.88
N ASN A 31 -6.01 10.31 -8.24
CA ASN A 31 -7.33 10.45 -8.86
C ASN A 31 -7.74 11.91 -9.07
N ILE A 32 -7.46 12.82 -8.13
CA ILE A 32 -7.69 14.26 -8.34
C ILE A 32 -6.86 14.75 -9.52
N GLN A 33 -5.60 14.33 -9.61
CA GLN A 33 -4.75 14.67 -10.75
C GLN A 33 -5.32 14.14 -12.07
N MET A 34 -5.82 12.90 -12.09
CA MET A 34 -6.43 12.31 -13.28
C MET A 34 -7.74 12.96 -13.68
N VAL A 35 -8.56 13.38 -12.71
CA VAL A 35 -9.75 14.20 -12.97
C VAL A 35 -9.36 15.53 -13.60
N ASN A 36 -8.32 16.20 -13.09
CA ASN A 36 -7.84 17.46 -13.66
C ASN A 36 -7.23 17.29 -15.07
N LEU A 37 -6.62 16.14 -15.37
CA LEU A 37 -5.94 15.88 -16.66
C LEU A 37 -6.87 15.28 -17.73
N LYS A 38 -7.77 14.38 -17.33
CA LYS A 38 -8.59 13.55 -18.24
C LYS A 38 -10.10 13.69 -18.01
N GLY A 39 -10.52 14.43 -16.97
CA GLY A 39 -11.93 14.60 -16.61
C GLY A 39 -12.55 13.40 -15.90
N SER A 40 -11.77 12.38 -15.53
CA SER A 40 -12.29 11.16 -14.90
C SER A 40 -11.37 10.58 -13.84
N ILE A 41 -11.96 9.82 -12.93
CA ILE A 41 -11.24 8.95 -11.98
C ILE A 41 -10.53 7.84 -12.78
N ASP A 42 -9.32 7.47 -12.36
CA ASP A 42 -8.61 6.36 -12.97
C ASP A 42 -8.93 5.05 -12.22
N PRO A 43 -9.50 4.03 -12.89
CA PRO A 43 -9.83 2.77 -12.25
C PRO A 43 -8.60 2.03 -11.69
N LEU A 44 -7.42 2.14 -12.32
CA LEU A 44 -6.22 1.45 -11.86
C LEU A 44 -5.68 2.06 -10.57
N PHE A 45 -5.65 3.39 -10.47
CA PHE A 45 -5.27 4.04 -9.20
C PHE A 45 -6.28 3.75 -8.09
N THR A 46 -7.56 3.72 -8.41
CA THR A 46 -8.61 3.37 -7.45
C THR A 46 -8.45 1.94 -6.95
N LEU A 47 -8.25 0.98 -7.85
CA LEU A 47 -8.00 -0.42 -7.50
C LEU A 47 -6.71 -0.59 -6.71
N ASN A 48 -5.65 0.16 -7.02
CA ASN A 48 -4.41 0.12 -6.23
C ASN A 48 -4.67 0.53 -4.78
N GLY A 49 -5.32 1.68 -4.58
CA GLY A 49 -5.64 2.19 -3.25
C GLY A 49 -6.53 1.26 -2.45
N LEU A 50 -7.58 0.70 -3.06
CA LEU A 50 -8.43 -0.32 -2.43
C LEU A 50 -7.65 -1.60 -2.12
N GLY A 51 -6.78 -2.04 -3.02
CA GLY A 51 -5.90 -3.19 -2.81
C GLY A 51 -5.03 -3.03 -1.56
N TYR A 52 -4.43 -1.86 -1.36
CA TYR A 52 -3.69 -1.54 -0.14
C TYR A 52 -4.55 -1.65 1.12
N LEU A 53 -5.78 -1.09 1.12
CA LEU A 53 -6.67 -1.15 2.27
C LEU A 53 -7.14 -2.58 2.58
N VAL A 54 -7.46 -3.37 1.54
CA VAL A 54 -7.85 -4.78 1.67
C VAL A 54 -6.69 -5.60 2.25
N LEU A 55 -5.47 -5.41 1.73
CA LEU A 55 -4.29 -6.11 2.23
C LEU A 55 -3.93 -5.67 3.65
N LEU A 56 -4.12 -4.40 4.00
CA LEU A 56 -3.98 -3.92 5.37
C LEU A 56 -4.95 -4.61 6.32
N ALA A 57 -6.22 -4.66 5.94
CA ALA A 57 -7.27 -5.32 6.70
C ALA A 57 -6.95 -6.81 6.86
N ALA A 58 -6.55 -7.50 5.79
CA ALA A 58 -6.12 -8.89 5.84
C ALA A 58 -4.89 -9.11 6.73
N TYR A 59 -3.93 -8.17 6.72
CA TYR A 59 -2.70 -8.26 7.51
C TYR A 59 -2.95 -8.08 9.02
N PHE A 60 -3.85 -7.19 9.41
CA PHE A 60 -4.08 -6.83 10.82
C PHE A 60 -5.31 -7.50 11.46
N LEU A 61 -6.42 -7.61 10.74
CA LEU A 61 -7.67 -8.11 11.30
C LEU A 61 -7.67 -9.65 11.42
N PRO A 62 -8.39 -10.23 12.39
CA PRO A 62 -8.46 -11.68 12.59
C PRO A 62 -9.45 -12.36 11.63
N ILE A 63 -9.38 -12.05 10.32
CA ILE A 63 -10.23 -12.67 9.29
C ILE A 63 -9.80 -14.15 9.16
N PRO A 64 -10.71 -15.15 9.21
CA PRO A 64 -10.35 -16.56 9.29
C PRO A 64 -9.34 -17.02 8.23
N LEU A 65 -9.57 -16.67 6.96
CA LEU A 65 -8.69 -17.04 5.84
C LEU A 65 -7.30 -16.39 5.95
N ALA A 66 -7.24 -15.11 6.32
CA ALA A 66 -5.98 -14.36 6.44
C ALA A 66 -5.19 -14.76 7.69
N LYS A 67 -5.89 -14.98 8.81
CA LYS A 67 -5.30 -15.41 10.08
C LYS A 67 -4.63 -16.78 9.96
N ASN A 68 -5.20 -17.69 9.20
CA ASN A 68 -4.63 -19.02 8.98
C ASN A 68 -3.48 -19.02 7.96
N ASN A 69 -3.33 -17.94 7.18
CA ASN A 69 -2.35 -17.84 6.09
C ASN A 69 -1.51 -16.55 6.18
N ARG A 70 -1.09 -16.14 7.39
CA ARG A 70 -0.36 -14.88 7.66
C ARG A 70 0.84 -14.66 6.73
N SER A 71 1.65 -15.70 6.54
CA SER A 71 2.81 -15.67 5.65
C SER A 71 2.40 -15.41 4.20
N LEU A 72 1.35 -16.07 3.70
CA LEU A 72 0.84 -15.85 2.35
C LEU A 72 0.33 -14.42 2.18
N VAL A 73 -0.45 -13.90 3.14
CA VAL A 73 -0.93 -12.51 3.11
C VAL A 73 0.24 -11.54 3.03
N ARG A 74 1.29 -11.75 3.83
CA ARG A 74 2.51 -10.94 3.81
C ARG A 74 3.19 -10.97 2.43
N TRP A 75 3.33 -12.15 1.83
CA TRP A 75 3.95 -12.30 0.51
C TRP A 75 3.11 -11.70 -0.61
N VAL A 76 1.79 -11.89 -0.59
CA VAL A 76 0.87 -11.22 -1.51
C VAL A 76 0.98 -9.71 -1.34
N TYR A 77 1.12 -9.23 -0.11
CA TYR A 77 1.25 -7.81 0.16
C TYR A 77 2.56 -7.22 -0.40
N ILE A 78 3.68 -7.92 -0.19
CA ILE A 78 4.97 -7.57 -0.80
C ILE A 78 4.85 -7.59 -2.33
N GLY A 79 4.33 -8.67 -2.91
CA GLY A 79 4.20 -8.85 -4.35
C GLY A 79 3.32 -7.78 -5.00
N PHE A 80 2.19 -7.44 -4.38
CA PHE A 80 1.32 -6.37 -4.83
C PHE A 80 2.03 -5.02 -4.82
N THR A 81 2.76 -4.70 -3.74
CA THR A 81 3.52 -3.44 -3.65
C THR A 81 4.66 -3.38 -4.65
N ILE A 82 5.33 -4.50 -4.93
CA ILE A 82 6.33 -4.57 -6.00
C ILE A 82 5.67 -4.35 -7.36
N LEU A 83 4.50 -4.92 -7.61
CA LEU A 83 3.77 -4.77 -8.86
C LEU A 83 3.38 -3.30 -9.10
N THR A 84 2.94 -2.55 -8.08
CA THR A 84 2.63 -1.12 -8.23
C THR A 84 3.88 -0.26 -8.51
N ILE A 85 5.04 -0.64 -7.97
CA ILE A 85 6.32 -0.02 -8.31
C ILE A 85 6.65 -0.30 -9.79
N LEU A 86 6.62 -1.56 -10.22
CA LEU A 86 6.94 -1.95 -11.59
C LEU A 86 5.98 -1.33 -12.60
N ALA A 87 4.68 -1.29 -12.31
CA ALA A 87 3.69 -0.63 -13.15
C ALA A 87 4.01 0.86 -13.35
N TRP A 88 4.45 1.55 -12.30
CA TRP A 88 4.90 2.94 -12.41
C TRP A 88 6.22 3.09 -13.18
N VAL A 89 7.15 2.14 -13.04
CA VAL A 89 8.39 2.15 -13.86
C VAL A 89 8.04 2.08 -15.34
N VAL A 90 7.09 1.23 -15.73
CA VAL A 90 6.69 1.06 -17.13
C VAL A 90 5.83 2.23 -17.64
N MET A 91 4.81 2.64 -16.89
CA MET A 91 3.74 3.54 -17.39
C MET A 91 3.70 4.91 -16.70
N GLY A 92 4.44 5.10 -15.61
CA GLY A 92 4.36 6.29 -14.77
C GLY A 92 5.00 7.52 -15.41
N VAL A 93 4.43 8.68 -15.12
CA VAL A 93 4.96 9.99 -15.52
C VAL A 93 6.26 10.27 -14.74
N LYS A 94 7.33 10.60 -15.47
CA LYS A 94 8.69 10.78 -14.92
C LYS A 94 9.23 12.21 -15.08
N SER A 95 8.48 13.10 -15.72
CA SER A 95 8.82 14.50 -15.93
C SER A 95 7.65 15.43 -15.58
N GLY A 96 7.96 16.70 -15.26
CA GLY A 96 6.98 17.71 -14.88
C GLY A 96 6.50 17.63 -13.42
N PRO A 97 5.48 18.44 -13.04
CA PRO A 97 5.05 18.60 -11.65
C PRO A 97 4.55 17.31 -10.98
N GLY A 98 3.97 16.39 -11.77
CA GLY A 98 3.49 15.09 -11.28
C GLY A 98 4.59 14.07 -11.01
N ALA A 99 5.80 14.26 -11.55
CA ALA A 99 6.89 13.30 -11.41
C ALA A 99 7.36 13.18 -9.95
N LEU A 100 7.45 14.30 -9.25
CA LEU A 100 7.90 14.35 -7.85
C LEU A 100 7.03 13.47 -6.95
N PHE A 101 5.70 13.57 -7.10
CA PHE A 101 4.76 12.71 -6.36
C PHE A 101 4.95 11.24 -6.71
N GLY A 102 5.22 10.91 -7.96
CA GLY A 102 5.56 9.55 -8.37
C GLY A 102 6.76 9.00 -7.59
N TYR A 103 7.89 9.70 -7.62
CA TYR A 103 9.12 9.28 -6.92
C TYR A 103 8.92 9.16 -5.40
N ILE A 104 8.30 10.16 -4.75
CA ILE A 104 8.03 10.12 -3.30
C ILE A 104 7.17 8.90 -2.95
N THR A 105 6.11 8.64 -3.73
CA THR A 105 5.23 7.48 -3.50
C THR A 105 5.99 6.16 -3.61
N LYS A 106 6.89 6.03 -4.59
CA LYS A 106 7.71 4.82 -4.73
C LYS A 106 8.67 4.63 -3.56
N ILE A 107 9.24 5.69 -2.99
CA ILE A 107 10.07 5.59 -1.78
C ILE A 107 9.26 5.03 -0.60
N VAL A 108 8.02 5.53 -0.40
CA VAL A 108 7.10 5.03 0.63
C VAL A 108 6.77 3.54 0.42
N GLU A 109 6.50 3.14 -0.82
CA GLU A 109 6.22 1.74 -1.17
C GLU A 109 7.44 0.83 -0.96
N VAL A 110 8.64 1.27 -1.33
CA VAL A 110 9.88 0.53 -1.08
C VAL A 110 10.10 0.36 0.43
N ALA A 111 9.90 1.42 1.22
CA ALA A 111 9.97 1.33 2.67
C ALA A 111 8.94 0.32 3.22
N LEU A 112 7.71 0.31 2.69
CA LEU A 112 6.67 -0.65 3.06
C LEU A 112 7.10 -2.10 2.76
N VAL A 113 7.68 -2.36 1.59
CA VAL A 113 8.23 -3.69 1.25
C VAL A 113 9.29 -4.12 2.24
N VAL A 114 10.22 -3.22 2.61
CA VAL A 114 11.26 -3.51 3.60
C VAL A 114 10.66 -3.82 4.96
N LEU A 115 9.67 -3.06 5.44
CA LEU A 115 9.03 -3.34 6.72
C LEU A 115 8.28 -4.68 6.72
N LEU A 116 7.54 -4.99 5.65
CA LEU A 116 6.85 -6.28 5.48
C LEU A 116 7.85 -7.45 5.42
N TRP A 117 9.02 -7.24 4.82
CA TRP A 117 10.09 -8.23 4.82
C TRP A 117 10.61 -8.53 6.23
N LEU A 118 10.77 -7.48 7.04
CA LEU A 118 11.36 -7.54 8.38
C LEU A 118 10.39 -8.01 9.48
N ASP A 119 9.08 -7.70 9.41
CA ASP A 119 8.11 -8.03 10.47
C ASP A 119 7.92 -9.54 10.69
N ARG A 120 8.35 -10.39 9.73
CA ARG A 120 8.44 -11.88 9.79
C ARG A 120 7.32 -12.63 10.54
N ARG A 121 6.12 -12.04 10.59
CA ARG A 121 4.91 -12.61 11.18
C ARG A 121 4.40 -13.84 10.43
#